data_AF-A0A9W5ERG5-F1
#
_entry.id   AF-A0A9W5ERG5-F1
#
_cell.length_a   1.000
_cell.length_b   1.000
_cell.length_c   1.000
_cell.angle_alpha   90.00
_cell.angle_beta   90.00
_cell.angle_gamma   90.00
#
_symmetry.space_group_name_H-M   'P 1'
#
loop_
_entity.id
_entity.type
_entity.pdbx_description
1 polymer ?
#
loop_
_entity_poly.entity_id
_entity_poly.type
_entity_poly.pdbx_seq_one_letter_code
_entity_poly.pdbx_strand_id
1 'polypeptide(L)'
;MKRAKLNFLFMSVFLIVVFSGCGSKTETITIYKDVFVPVACRATMPVKPKNDGSFEAKKELMSYFLECESLLKGCINANNN
;
A
#
# COMPACT_ATOMS: atom_id res chain seq x y z
N MET A 1 37.90 53.16 5.81
CA MET A 1 37.06 52.62 4.69
C MET A 1 37.38 51.18 4.28
N LYS A 2 38.62 50.66 4.39
CA LYS A 2 38.97 49.29 3.95
C LYS A 2 38.26 48.16 4.73
N ARG A 3 38.09 48.32 6.06
CA ARG A 3 37.40 47.34 6.93
C ARG A 3 35.90 47.23 6.65
N ALA A 4 35.23 48.35 6.36
CA ALA A 4 33.80 48.36 6.05
C ALA A 4 33.50 47.70 4.69
N LYS A 5 34.37 47.89 3.68
CA LYS A 5 34.27 47.18 2.39
C LYS A 5 34.49 45.68 2.52
N LEU A 6 35.42 45.26 3.39
CA LEU A 6 35.68 43.84 3.65
C LEU A 6 34.49 43.17 4.36
N ASN A 7 33.92 43.81 5.39
CA ASN A 7 32.73 43.29 6.09
C ASN A 7 31.50 43.21 5.18
N PHE A 8 31.32 44.19 4.29
CA PHE A 8 30.23 44.18 3.31
C PHE A 8 30.35 43.02 2.31
N LEU A 9 31.58 42.74 1.85
CA LEU A 9 31.85 41.58 0.98
C LEU A 9 31.56 40.25 1.69
N PHE A 10 32.01 40.09 2.94
CA PHE A 10 31.73 38.87 3.72
C PHE A 10 30.23 38.64 3.93
N MET A 11 29.46 39.70 4.21
CA MET A 11 28.01 39.59 4.37
C MET A 11 27.31 39.21 3.06
N SER A 12 27.76 39.77 1.92
CA SER A 12 27.19 39.43 0.61
C SER A 12 27.41 37.96 0.23
N VAL A 13 28.61 37.43 0.50
CA VAL A 13 28.95 36.03 0.21
C VAL A 13 28.13 35.08 1.09
N PHE A 14 27.95 35.41 2.37
CA PHE A 14 27.12 34.62 3.28
C PHE A 14 25.67 34.53 2.82
N LEU A 15 25.09 35.64 2.37
CA LEU A 15 23.72 35.68 1.86
C LEU A 15 23.53 34.83 0.60
N ILE A 16 24.50 34.84 -0.33
CA ILE A 16 24.45 34.02 -1.54
C ILE A 16 24.48 32.53 -1.20
N VAL A 17 25.30 32.10 -0.23
CA VAL A 17 25.40 30.69 0.17
C VAL A 17 24.11 30.20 0.85
N VAL A 18 23.48 31.03 1.69
CA VAL A 18 22.25 30.64 2.40
C VAL A 18 21.05 30.55 1.45
N PHE A 19 20.96 31.42 0.43
CA PHE A 19 19.81 31.48 -0.49
C PHE A 19 19.96 30.61 -1.75
N SER A 20 21.13 30.05 -2.04
CA SER A 20 21.35 29.18 -3.22
C SER A 20 20.95 27.71 -3.00
N GLY A 21 20.49 27.34 -1.80
CA GLY A 21 20.15 25.95 -1.45
C GLY A 21 18.76 25.45 -1.82
N CYS A 22 17.81 26.30 -2.22
CA CYS A 22 16.42 25.89 -2.45
C CYS A 22 16.07 25.90 -3.94
N GLY A 23 16.63 24.96 -4.70
CA GLY A 23 16.38 24.87 -6.13
C GLY A 23 16.56 23.47 -6.72
N SER A 24 16.93 22.47 -5.92
CA SER A 24 16.91 21.10 -6.41
C SER A 24 15.45 20.67 -6.51
N LYS A 25 14.86 20.90 -7.68
CA LYS A 25 13.71 20.14 -8.14
C LYS A 25 14.21 18.71 -8.15
N THR A 26 13.97 17.99 -7.05
CA THR A 26 14.00 16.54 -7.09
C THR A 26 13.00 16.20 -8.18
N GLU A 27 13.49 15.83 -9.36
CA GLU A 27 12.67 15.19 -10.36
C GLU A 27 12.15 13.94 -9.68
N THR A 28 10.97 14.07 -9.08
CA THR A 28 10.23 12.96 -8.52
C THR A 28 9.87 12.14 -9.74
N ILE A 29 10.73 11.19 -10.09
CA ILE A 29 10.41 10.11 -11.01
C ILE A 29 9.17 9.47 -10.37
N THR A 30 8.00 9.84 -10.85
CA THR A 30 6.73 9.31 -10.36
C THR A 30 6.71 7.86 -10.81
N ILE A 31 7.21 6.97 -9.94
CA ILE A 31 7.10 5.54 -10.13
C ILE A 31 5.62 5.22 -9.93
N TYR A 32 4.90 5.09 -11.04
CA TYR A 32 3.55 4.59 -11.04
C TYR A 32 3.59 3.15 -10.52
N LYS A 33 2.93 2.93 -9.38
CA LYS A 33 2.70 1.60 -8.84
C LYS A 33 1.30 1.16 -9.24
N ASP A 34 1.20 -0.02 -9.82
CA ASP A 34 -0.09 -0.64 -10.04
C ASP A 34 -0.76 -0.94 -8.70
N VAL A 35 -1.97 -0.41 -8.52
CA VAL A 35 -2.81 -0.68 -7.36
C VAL A 35 -3.78 -1.78 -7.75
N PHE A 36 -3.48 -3.01 -7.33
CA PHE A 36 -4.39 -4.14 -7.55
C PHE A 36 -5.63 -3.96 -6.66
N VAL A 37 -6.77 -3.65 -7.28
CA VAL A 37 -8.05 -3.59 -6.61
C VAL A 37 -8.64 -5.00 -6.54
N PRO A 38 -9.02 -5.49 -5.36
CA PRO A 38 -9.63 -6.81 -5.25
C PRO A 38 -10.99 -6.81 -5.96
N VAL A 39 -11.14 -7.70 -6.94
CA VAL A 39 -12.43 -7.95 -7.58
C VAL A 39 -13.28 -8.86 -6.71
N ALA A 40 -14.54 -8.49 -6.48
CA ALA A 40 -15.46 -9.31 -5.73
C ALA A 40 -15.72 -10.62 -6.46
N CYS A 41 -15.50 -11.76 -5.79
CA CYS A 41 -15.86 -13.04 -6.38
C CYS A 41 -17.38 -13.22 -6.40
N ARG A 42 -17.92 -13.64 -7.55
CA ARG A 42 -19.34 -13.95 -7.74
C ARG A 42 -19.74 -15.33 -7.18
N ALA A 43 -18.97 -15.89 -6.26
CA ALA A 43 -19.29 -17.15 -5.62
C ALA A 43 -20.32 -16.92 -4.50
N THR A 44 -21.43 -17.63 -4.54
CA THR A 44 -22.40 -17.65 -3.44
C THR A 44 -21.87 -18.55 -2.34
N MET A 45 -21.66 -17.99 -1.15
CA MET A 45 -21.19 -18.76 0.00
C MET A 45 -22.35 -19.56 0.60
N PRO A 46 -22.13 -20.84 0.98
CA PRO A 46 -23.13 -21.64 1.66
C PRO A 46 -23.46 -21.05 3.05
N VAL A 47 -24.59 -21.46 3.63
CA VAL A 47 -24.99 -21.02 4.97
C VAL A 47 -24.15 -21.75 6.02
N LYS A 48 -23.53 -20.99 6.93
CA LYS A 48 -22.71 -21.57 8.01
C LYS A 48 -23.58 -22.42 8.96
N PRO A 49 -23.26 -23.70 9.18
CA PRO A 49 -24.00 -24.55 10.11
C PRO A 49 -23.79 -24.09 11.57
N LYS A 50 -24.79 -24.37 12.41
CA LYS A 50 -24.74 -24.05 13.85
C LYS A 50 -23.84 -25.06 14.55
N ASN A 51 -22.94 -24.56 15.40
CA ASN A 51 -22.10 -25.41 16.24
C ASN A 51 -22.71 -25.53 17.64
N ASP A 52 -23.19 -26.73 17.99
CA ASP A 52 -23.78 -27.04 19.30
C ASP A 52 -22.77 -27.66 20.28
N GLY A 53 -21.50 -27.84 19.86
CA GLY A 53 -20.44 -28.43 20.66
C GLY A 53 -20.26 -29.94 20.51
N SER A 54 -21.19 -30.63 19.84
CA SER A 54 -21.07 -32.06 19.51
C SER A 54 -19.94 -32.34 18.51
N PHE A 55 -19.52 -33.60 18.42
CA PHE A 55 -18.53 -34.01 17.43
C PHE A 55 -19.08 -33.88 16.01
N GLU A 56 -20.36 -34.22 15.83
CA GLU A 56 -21.09 -34.17 14.57
C GLU A 56 -21.18 -32.73 14.04
N ALA A 57 -21.58 -31.77 14.88
CA ALA A 57 -21.64 -30.37 14.47
C ALA A 57 -20.26 -29.79 14.14
N LYS A 58 -19.20 -30.24 14.84
CA LYS A 58 -17.82 -29.86 14.50
C LYS A 58 -17.39 -30.45 13.16
N LYS A 59 -17.78 -31.69 12.86
CA LYS A 59 -17.52 -32.36 11.58
C LYS A 59 -18.21 -31.61 10.43
N GLU A 60 -19.49 -31.27 10.58
CA GLU A 60 -20.23 -30.49 9.58
C GLU A 60 -19.61 -29.10 9.37
N LEU A 61 -19.19 -28.44 10.44
CA LEU A 61 -18.50 -27.15 10.36
C LEU A 61 -17.18 -27.25 9.58
N MET A 62 -16.42 -28.35 9.75
CA MET A 62 -15.21 -28.61 8.97
C MET A 62 -15.51 -28.83 7.49
N SER A 63 -16.54 -29.60 7.17
CA SER A 63 -16.98 -29.79 5.77
C SER A 63 -17.41 -28.46 5.13
N TYR A 64 -18.13 -27.60 5.86
CA TYR A 64 -18.50 -26.26 5.40
C TYR A 64 -17.27 -25.40 5.02
N PHE A 65 -16.22 -25.42 5.85
CA PHE A 65 -15.00 -24.66 5.55
C PHE A 65 -14.26 -25.20 4.32
N LEU A 66 -14.24 -26.52 4.14
CA LEU A 66 -13.65 -27.15 2.95
C LEU A 66 -14.39 -26.73 1.67
N GLU A 67 -15.72 -26.69 1.72
CA GLU A 67 -16.55 -26.25 0.60
C GLU A 67 -16.28 -24.78 0.26
N CYS A 68 -16.26 -23.90 1.27
CA CYS A 68 -15.89 -22.50 1.09
C CYS A 68 -14.52 -22.34 0.42
N GLU A 69 -13.51 -23.08 0.85
CA GLU A 69 -12.17 -23.03 0.26
C GLU A 69 -12.19 -23.42 -1.22
N SER A 70 -12.94 -24.47 -1.58
CA SER A 70 -13.07 -24.92 -2.97
C SER A 70 -13.74 -23.87 -3.86
N LEU A 71 -14.78 -23.20 -3.37
CA LEU A 71 -15.46 -22.11 -4.07
C LEU A 71 -14.52 -20.91 -4.28
N LEU A 72 -13.78 -20.53 -3.24
CA LEU A 72 -12.83 -19.42 -3.30
C LEU A 72 -11.64 -19.71 -4.23
N LYS A 73 -11.19 -20.97 -4.34
CA LYS A 73 -10.16 -21.38 -5.32
C LYS A 73 -10.62 -21.16 -6.76
N GLY A 74 -11.91 -21.37 -7.05
CA GLY A 74 -12.50 -21.05 -8.35
C GLY A 74 -12.36 -19.56 -8.71
N CYS A 75 -12.46 -18.67 -7.73
CA CYS A 75 -12.33 -17.22 -7.91
C CYS A 75 -10.92 -16.78 -8.30
N ILE A 76 -9.89 -17.43 -7.73
CA ILE A 76 -8.48 -17.09 -7.98
C ILE A 76 -8.08 -17.52 -9.40
N ASN A 77 -8.62 -18.64 -9.89
CA ASN A 77 -8.28 -19.18 -11.21
C ASN A 77 -9.03 -18.51 -12.36
N ALA A 78 -10.18 -17.89 -12.11
CA ALA A 78 -10.97 -17.18 -13.13
C ALA A 78 -10.28 -15.90 -13.67
N ASN A 79 -9.27 -15.38 -12.96
CA ASN A 79 -8.57 -14.15 -13.32
C ASN A 79 -7.25 -14.40 -14.08
N ASN A 80 -6.98 -15.65 -14.51
CA ASN A 80 -5.77 -16.05 -15.24
C ASN A 80 -6.04 -16.36 -16.73
N ASN A 81 -7.04 -15.72 -17.36
CA ASN A 81 -7.33 -15.87 -18.79
C ASN A 81 -7.54 -14.52 -19.47
#